data_AF-A0A7S4ETD9-F1
#
_entry.id   AF-A0A7S4ETD9-F1
#
_cell.length_a   1.000
_cell.length_b   1.000
_cell.length_c   1.000
_cell.angle_alpha   90.00
_cell.angle_beta   90.00
_cell.angle_gamma   90.00
#
_symmetry.space_group_name_H-M   'P 1'
#
loop_
_entity.id
_entity.type
_entity.pdbx_description
1 polymer ?
#
loop_
_entity_poly.entity_id
_entity_poly.type
_entity_poly.pdbx_seq_one_letter_code
_entity_poly.pdbx_strand_id
1 'polypeptide(L)'
;MAPLHVASFRRASTQQRQQSMQAIGDIHAKHCGAGEQKRDVLKALQAVVSGWSLPSDYDYTQESSSNYRAPDLSTAKYLGRYKEIRGKLDADYHGIYCAERQAMQDELIGCLIDPAPSNQKHPWIIFTAGPMGGGKSHTIHWMWAKGIFPLEEIVQIDFDIFKLALPEWNGYVERNPKKAGRFGSIIPQRVSQPTRSHCVLAAHLIACHSHLVMAAPLARI
;
A
#
# COMPACT_ATOMS: atom_id res chain seq x y z
N MET A 1 -21.76 21.29 -16.82
CA MET A 1 -20.96 20.27 -16.10
C MET A 1 -21.49 20.18 -14.69
N ALA A 2 -22.11 19.06 -14.32
CA ALA A 2 -22.63 18.87 -12.96
C ALA A 2 -21.46 18.67 -11.99
N PRO A 3 -21.48 19.27 -10.79
CA PRO A 3 -20.49 18.97 -9.77
C PRO A 3 -20.62 17.49 -9.40
N LEU A 4 -19.54 16.73 -9.55
CA LEU A 4 -19.45 15.37 -9.05
C LEU A 4 -19.84 15.41 -7.57
N HIS A 5 -20.93 14.73 -7.24
CA HIS A 5 -21.44 14.60 -5.90
C HIS A 5 -20.31 14.07 -5.03
N VAL A 6 -19.80 14.90 -4.12
CA VAL A 6 -18.86 14.44 -3.08
C VAL A 6 -19.68 13.53 -2.18
N ALA A 7 -19.70 12.24 -2.48
CA ALA A 7 -20.31 11.24 -1.62
C ALA A 7 -19.73 11.45 -0.21
N SER A 8 -20.59 11.60 0.80
CA SER A 8 -20.14 11.80 2.17
C SER A 8 -19.52 10.49 2.67
N PHE A 9 -18.23 10.33 2.51
CA PHE A 9 -17.52 9.15 2.99
C PHE A 9 -17.35 9.21 4.50
N ARG A 10 -17.77 8.14 5.19
CA ARG A 10 -17.46 7.95 6.60
C ARG A 10 -16.06 7.36 6.69
N ARG A 11 -15.11 8.15 7.21
CA ARG A 11 -13.81 7.60 7.61
C ARG A 11 -14.02 6.46 8.61
N ALA A 12 -13.09 5.50 8.62
CA ALA A 12 -13.05 4.50 9.67
C ALA A 12 -13.08 5.20 11.04
N SER A 13 -13.82 4.62 12.00
CA SER A 13 -13.83 5.17 13.35
C SER A 13 -12.42 5.09 13.96
N THR A 14 -12.09 6.03 14.85
CA THR A 14 -10.81 6.02 15.57
C THR A 14 -10.57 4.66 16.24
N GLN A 15 -11.62 4.05 16.78
CA GLN A 15 -11.57 2.73 17.40
C GLN A 15 -11.20 1.63 16.41
N GLN A 16 -11.81 1.61 15.22
CA GLN A 16 -11.54 0.62 14.18
C GLN A 16 -10.10 0.73 13.67
N ARG A 17 -9.59 1.95 13.49
CA ARG A 17 -8.19 2.19 13.16
C ARG A 17 -7.26 1.65 14.25
N GLN A 18 -7.55 1.95 15.51
CA GLN A 18 -6.73 1.50 16.64
C GLN A 18 -6.71 -0.04 16.75
N GLN A 19 -7.85 -0.69 16.52
CA GLN A 19 -7.94 -2.14 16.47
C GLN A 19 -7.12 -2.74 15.33
N SER A 20 -7.18 -2.17 14.12
CA SER A 20 -6.35 -2.63 12.99
C SER A 20 -4.86 -2.44 13.24
N MET A 21 -4.45 -1.30 13.82
CA MET A 21 -3.04 -1.05 14.18
C MET A 21 -2.55 -2.05 15.22
N GLN A 22 -3.34 -2.29 16.27
CA GLN A 22 -3.01 -3.27 17.30
C GLN A 22 -2.92 -4.68 16.70
N ALA A 23 -3.87 -5.07 15.85
CA ALA A 23 -3.85 -6.37 15.18
C ALA A 23 -2.57 -6.56 14.34
N ILE A 24 -2.14 -5.55 13.56
CA ILE A 24 -0.90 -5.61 12.76
C ILE A 24 0.33 -5.73 13.68
N GLY A 25 0.38 -4.97 14.77
CA GLY A 25 1.44 -5.11 15.77
C GLY A 25 1.51 -6.51 16.37
N ASP A 26 0.36 -7.08 16.76
CA ASP A 26 0.26 -8.43 17.29
C ASP A 26 0.67 -9.49 16.26
N ILE A 27 0.34 -9.28 14.98
CA ILE A 27 0.74 -10.16 13.88
C ILE A 27 2.26 -10.15 13.70
N HIS A 28 2.90 -8.98 13.79
CA HIS A 28 4.36 -8.87 13.72
C HIS A 28 5.06 -9.53 14.91
N ALA A 29 4.45 -9.51 16.09
CA ALA A 29 5.01 -10.16 17.28
C ALA A 29 4.85 -11.69 17.27
N LYS A 30 3.86 -12.23 16.55
CA LYS A 30 3.57 -13.67 16.52
C LYS A 30 4.56 -14.41 15.63
N HIS A 31 5.09 -15.51 16.16
CA HIS A 31 5.86 -16.46 15.36
C HIS A 31 4.93 -17.34 14.50
N CYS A 32 4.39 -16.78 13.42
CA CYS A 32 3.50 -17.48 12.48
C CYS A 32 4.16 -17.70 11.11
N GLY A 33 3.57 -18.57 10.29
CA GLY A 33 4.04 -18.82 8.93
C GLY A 33 3.73 -17.65 7.98
N ALA A 34 4.55 -17.47 6.94
CA ALA A 34 4.42 -16.39 5.94
C ALA A 34 3.01 -16.16 5.38
N GLY A 35 2.31 -17.25 5.04
CA GLY A 35 0.97 -17.17 4.47
C GLY A 35 -0.08 -16.69 5.49
N GLU A 36 0.11 -17.01 6.76
CA GLU A 36 -0.78 -16.59 7.84
C GLU A 36 -0.59 -15.10 8.13
N GLN A 37 0.67 -14.65 8.25
CA GLN A 37 1.00 -13.23 8.46
C GLN A 37 0.38 -12.35 7.37
N LYS A 38 0.57 -12.71 6.09
CA LYS A 38 0.01 -11.96 4.95
C LYS A 38 -1.53 -11.90 4.99
N ARG A 39 -2.19 -13.01 5.31
CA ARG A 39 -3.66 -13.08 5.40
C ARG A 39 -4.19 -12.20 6.53
N ASP A 40 -3.51 -12.17 7.66
CA ASP A 40 -3.98 -11.42 8.82
C ASP A 40 -3.72 -9.92 8.65
N VAL A 41 -2.58 -9.52 8.05
CA VAL A 41 -2.34 -8.13 7.63
C VAL A 41 -3.41 -7.69 6.62
N LEU A 42 -3.72 -8.53 5.63
CA LEU A 42 -4.79 -8.23 4.66
C LEU A 42 -6.13 -7.98 5.35
N LYS A 43 -6.54 -8.84 6.30
CA LYS A 43 -7.77 -8.65 7.07
C LYS A 43 -7.76 -7.34 7.85
N ALA A 44 -6.64 -6.99 8.48
CA ALA A 44 -6.52 -5.75 9.23
C ALA A 44 -6.64 -4.52 8.31
N LEU A 45 -6.04 -4.55 7.12
CA LEU A 45 -6.17 -3.48 6.12
C LEU A 45 -7.59 -3.41 5.52
N GLN A 46 -8.22 -4.56 5.26
CA GLN A 46 -9.62 -4.62 4.83
C GLN A 46 -10.56 -4.06 5.90
N ALA A 47 -10.26 -4.28 7.18
CA ALA A 47 -10.99 -3.65 8.25
C ALA A 47 -10.83 -2.12 8.20
N VAL A 48 -9.65 -1.57 7.90
CA VAL A 48 -9.48 -0.10 7.77
C VAL A 48 -10.33 0.47 6.64
N VAL A 49 -10.41 -0.24 5.50
CA VAL A 49 -11.14 0.26 4.34
C VAL A 49 -12.63 -0.06 4.33
N SER A 50 -13.14 -0.86 5.27
CA SER A 50 -14.55 -1.29 5.24
C SER A 50 -15.56 -0.14 5.40
N GLY A 51 -15.13 0.99 5.97
CA GLY A 51 -15.92 2.23 6.02
C GLY A 51 -15.96 3.01 4.70
N TRP A 52 -15.12 2.64 3.73
CA TRP A 52 -15.03 3.29 2.43
C TRP A 52 -15.96 2.58 1.45
N SER A 53 -16.98 3.30 0.98
CA SER A 53 -17.82 2.84 -0.12
C SER A 53 -17.19 3.20 -1.46
N LEU A 54 -17.58 2.49 -2.51
CA LEU A 54 -17.29 2.93 -3.86
C LEU A 54 -18.29 4.00 -4.30
N PRO A 55 -17.88 4.97 -5.13
CA PRO A 55 -18.82 5.83 -5.85
C PRO A 55 -19.84 4.99 -6.63
N SER A 56 -21.10 5.43 -6.67
CA SER A 56 -22.15 4.73 -7.42
C SER A 56 -21.88 4.66 -8.92
N ASP A 57 -21.05 5.58 -9.43
CA ASP A 57 -20.61 5.73 -10.81
C ASP A 57 -19.20 5.15 -11.05
N TYR A 58 -18.68 4.31 -10.16
CA TYR A 58 -17.35 3.71 -10.32
C TYR A 58 -17.23 2.90 -11.62
N ASP A 59 -16.28 3.28 -12.49
CA ASP A 59 -16.09 2.65 -13.80
C ASP A 59 -15.05 1.53 -13.75
N TYR A 60 -15.53 0.28 -13.74
CA TYR A 60 -14.68 -0.91 -13.76
C TYR A 60 -13.98 -1.18 -15.10
N THR A 61 -14.27 -0.41 -16.14
CA THR A 61 -13.53 -0.48 -17.42
C THR A 61 -12.24 0.35 -17.38
N GLN A 62 -12.12 1.26 -16.42
CA GLN A 62 -10.95 2.11 -16.20
C GLN A 62 -10.06 1.57 -15.07
N GLU A 63 -8.80 2.00 -15.06
CA GLU A 63 -7.85 1.72 -13.98
C GLU A 63 -8.23 2.51 -12.72
N SER A 64 -7.98 1.94 -11.54
CA SER A 64 -8.25 2.61 -10.25
C SER A 64 -7.60 4.00 -10.17
N SER A 65 -6.38 4.13 -10.72
CA SER A 65 -5.68 5.41 -10.80
C SER A 65 -6.45 6.48 -11.59
N SER A 66 -7.18 6.09 -12.63
CA SER A 66 -7.97 7.00 -13.47
C SER A 66 -9.29 7.37 -12.79
N ASN A 67 -9.98 6.40 -12.18
CA ASN A 67 -11.23 6.65 -11.44
C ASN A 67 -11.05 7.67 -10.29
N TYR A 68 -9.91 7.63 -9.62
CA TYR A 68 -9.63 8.52 -8.47
C TYR A 68 -8.74 9.71 -8.82
N ARG A 69 -8.48 10.00 -10.10
CA ARG A 69 -7.67 11.15 -10.49
C ARG A 69 -8.39 12.45 -10.14
N ALA A 70 -7.65 13.43 -9.65
CA ALA A 70 -8.19 14.77 -9.46
C ALA A 70 -8.68 15.32 -10.82
N PRO A 71 -9.88 15.94 -10.87
CA PRO A 71 -10.50 16.37 -12.12
C PRO A 71 -9.70 17.46 -12.84
N ASP A 72 -8.98 18.30 -12.08
CA ASP A 72 -8.14 19.36 -12.59
C ASP A 72 -6.78 19.34 -11.89
N LEU A 73 -5.73 19.03 -12.65
CA LEU A 73 -4.36 18.97 -12.14
C LEU A 73 -3.80 20.33 -11.77
N SER A 74 -4.29 21.42 -12.37
CA SER A 74 -3.79 22.77 -12.10
C SER A 74 -4.19 23.26 -10.70
N THR A 75 -5.28 22.73 -10.15
CA THR A 75 -5.78 23.02 -8.81
C THR A 75 -5.60 21.87 -7.82
N ALA A 76 -5.19 20.69 -8.30
CA ALA A 76 -4.97 19.52 -7.46
C ALA A 76 -3.84 19.74 -6.45
N LYS A 77 -4.06 19.30 -5.22
CA LYS A 77 -3.12 19.43 -4.11
C LYS A 77 -2.79 18.07 -3.51
N TYR A 78 -1.55 17.92 -3.06
CA TYR A 78 -1.18 16.83 -2.17
C TYR A 78 -1.69 17.14 -0.76
N LEU A 79 -2.44 16.21 -0.19
CA LEU A 79 -3.15 16.35 1.07
C LEU A 79 -2.71 15.27 2.06
N GLY A 80 -3.04 15.50 3.34
CA GLY A 80 -2.88 14.52 4.40
C GLY A 80 -1.45 14.39 4.94
N ARG A 81 -1.22 13.30 5.70
CA ARG A 81 0.01 13.02 6.46
C ARG A 81 1.21 12.86 5.54
N TYR A 82 1.02 12.28 4.35
CA TYR A 82 2.11 11.97 3.42
C TYR A 82 2.21 12.96 2.24
N LYS A 83 1.61 14.15 2.36
CA LYS A 83 1.59 15.16 1.27
C LYS A 83 2.98 15.54 0.74
N GLU A 84 3.98 15.66 1.62
CA GLU A 84 5.33 16.07 1.23
C GLU A 84 6.05 15.00 0.41
N ILE A 85 5.85 13.72 0.78
CA ILE A 85 6.40 12.59 0.04
C ILE A 85 5.72 12.45 -1.32
N ARG A 86 4.39 12.63 -1.38
CA ARG A 86 3.66 12.65 -2.65
C ARG A 86 4.14 13.77 -3.57
N GLY A 87 4.46 14.93 -3.02
CA GLY A 87 5.03 16.05 -3.79
C GLY A 87 6.40 15.79 -4.41
N LYS A 88 7.09 14.72 -4.01
CA LYS A 88 8.36 14.30 -4.61
C LYS A 88 8.17 13.30 -5.76
N LEU A 89 6.95 12.84 -6.02
CA LEU A 89 6.64 11.94 -7.12
C LEU A 89 6.57 12.65 -8.46
N ASP A 90 6.82 11.87 -9.51
CA ASP A 90 6.47 12.27 -10.88
C ASP A 90 4.93 12.35 -11.01
N ALA A 91 4.43 13.58 -11.01
CA ALA A 91 3.00 13.86 -11.14
C ALA A 91 2.45 13.50 -12.53
N ASP A 92 3.28 13.49 -13.57
CA ASP A 92 2.86 13.13 -14.93
C ASP A 92 2.61 11.62 -15.03
N TYR A 93 3.47 10.83 -14.38
CA TYR A 93 3.32 9.38 -14.32
C TYR A 93 2.25 8.94 -13.31
N HIS A 94 2.27 9.46 -12.09
CA HIS A 94 1.37 8.99 -11.02
C HIS A 94 0.01 9.70 -11.00
N GLY A 95 -0.08 10.90 -11.59
CA GLY A 95 -1.22 11.79 -11.39
C GLY A 95 -1.29 12.35 -9.96
N ILE A 96 -2.32 13.16 -9.72
CA ILE A 96 -2.69 13.60 -8.37
C ILE A 96 -4.07 13.03 -8.08
N TYR A 97 -4.21 12.32 -6.97
CA TYR A 97 -5.46 11.70 -6.56
C TYR A 97 -6.43 12.69 -5.91
N CYS A 98 -7.73 12.40 -5.98
CA CYS A 98 -8.73 13.11 -5.19
C CYS A 98 -8.43 13.01 -3.68
N ALA A 99 -8.99 13.93 -2.91
CA ALA A 99 -8.71 14.05 -1.47
C ALA A 99 -9.09 12.77 -0.71
N GLU A 100 -10.18 12.14 -1.13
CA GLU A 100 -10.75 10.91 -0.57
C GLU A 100 -9.76 9.76 -0.72
N ARG A 101 -9.25 9.55 -1.94
CA ARG A 101 -8.27 8.50 -2.23
C ARG A 101 -6.96 8.73 -1.48
N GLN A 102 -6.48 9.97 -1.39
CA GLN A 102 -5.28 10.28 -0.60
C GLN A 102 -5.49 9.99 0.89
N ALA A 103 -6.66 10.31 1.44
CA ALA A 103 -7.00 10.00 2.83
C ALA A 103 -7.08 8.48 3.08
N MET A 104 -7.67 7.69 2.17
CA MET A 104 -7.68 6.22 2.30
C MET A 104 -6.26 5.64 2.25
N GLN A 105 -5.43 6.12 1.34
CA GLN A 105 -4.02 5.73 1.27
C GLN A 105 -3.28 6.09 2.56
N ASP A 106 -3.54 7.25 3.15
CA ASP A 106 -2.94 7.65 4.42
C ASP A 106 -3.29 6.69 5.56
N GLU A 107 -4.55 6.26 5.63
CA GLU A 107 -5.00 5.30 6.64
C GLU A 107 -4.37 3.92 6.43
N LEU A 108 -4.35 3.41 5.20
CA LEU A 108 -3.72 2.13 4.87
C LEU A 108 -2.22 2.11 5.19
N ILE A 109 -1.50 3.16 4.77
CA ILE A 109 -0.07 3.28 5.04
C ILE A 109 0.16 3.45 6.54
N GLY A 110 -0.62 4.31 7.22
CA GLY A 110 -0.56 4.51 8.66
C GLY A 110 -0.73 3.22 9.44
N CYS A 111 -1.72 2.40 9.09
CA CYS A 111 -1.94 1.12 9.75
C CYS A 111 -0.77 0.14 9.60
N LEU A 112 -0.03 0.20 8.50
CA LEU A 112 1.13 -0.66 8.29
C LEU A 112 2.38 -0.14 9.03
N ILE A 113 2.61 1.18 9.03
CA ILE A 113 3.86 1.76 9.56
C ILE A 113 3.80 2.16 11.02
N ASP A 114 2.63 2.57 11.54
CA ASP A 114 2.48 3.09 12.90
C ASP A 114 2.77 2.03 14.00
N PRO A 115 2.49 0.73 13.81
CA PRO A 115 2.87 -0.30 14.78
C PRO A 115 4.38 -0.53 14.88
N ALA A 116 5.16 -0.04 13.91
CA ALA A 116 6.59 -0.31 13.85
C ALA A 116 7.38 0.58 14.84
N PRO A 117 8.51 0.10 15.37
CA PRO A 117 9.38 0.92 16.21
C PRO A 117 9.87 2.16 15.45
N SER A 118 9.47 3.35 15.90
CA SER A 118 9.64 4.60 15.16
C SER A 118 11.00 5.30 15.35
N ASN A 119 11.87 4.78 16.22
CA ASN A 119 13.04 5.53 16.71
C ASN A 119 14.39 4.94 16.26
N GLN A 120 14.48 4.56 14.98
CA GLN A 120 15.69 3.96 14.43
C GLN A 120 16.68 5.02 13.94
N LYS A 121 17.86 5.07 14.57
CA LYS A 121 18.94 6.00 14.19
C LYS A 121 19.50 5.73 12.80
N HIS A 122 19.50 4.47 12.39
CA HIS A 122 20.06 4.01 11.12
C HIS A 122 19.11 3.00 10.46
N PRO A 123 18.01 3.46 9.83
CA PRO A 123 17.05 2.57 9.21
C PRO A 123 17.67 1.84 8.01
N TRP A 124 17.35 0.56 7.85
CA TRP A 124 17.80 -0.24 6.72
C TRP A 124 16.65 -0.50 5.76
N ILE A 125 17.00 -0.73 4.51
CA ILE A 125 16.03 -1.07 3.47
C ILE A 125 16.54 -2.31 2.78
N ILE A 126 15.65 -3.29 2.71
CA ILE A 126 15.98 -4.62 2.23
C ILE A 126 15.11 -4.89 1.03
N PHE A 127 15.79 -4.96 -0.10
CA PHE A 127 15.17 -5.28 -1.38
C PHE A 127 15.22 -6.79 -1.57
N THR A 128 14.05 -7.41 -1.68
CA THR A 128 13.97 -8.80 -2.12
C THR A 128 13.80 -8.83 -3.64
N ALA A 129 14.68 -9.54 -4.33
CA ALA A 129 14.67 -9.66 -5.79
C ALA A 129 14.67 -11.13 -6.21
N GLY A 130 14.06 -11.41 -7.36
CA GLY A 130 13.96 -12.76 -7.90
C GLY A 130 12.62 -13.00 -8.62
N PRO A 131 12.54 -14.04 -9.48
CA PRO A 131 11.35 -14.32 -10.27
C PRO A 131 10.12 -14.59 -9.38
N MET A 132 8.92 -14.42 -9.95
CA MET A 132 7.69 -14.87 -9.31
C MET A 132 7.79 -16.38 -9.03
N GLY A 133 7.44 -16.81 -7.82
CA GLY A 133 7.63 -18.21 -7.39
C GLY A 133 9.05 -18.60 -7.00
N GLY A 134 10.04 -17.70 -7.12
CA GLY A 134 11.46 -17.98 -6.78
C GLY A 134 11.78 -18.09 -5.28
N GLY A 135 10.79 -18.27 -4.41
CA GLY A 135 11.03 -18.51 -2.98
C GLY A 135 11.49 -17.30 -2.15
N LYS A 136 11.34 -16.06 -2.62
CA LYS A 136 11.77 -14.85 -1.87
C LYS A 136 11.22 -14.80 -0.43
N SER A 137 9.90 -14.95 -0.30
CA SER A 137 9.25 -14.97 1.01
C SER A 137 9.73 -16.17 1.85
N HIS A 138 9.94 -17.33 1.22
CA HIS A 138 10.47 -18.50 1.91
C HIS A 138 11.88 -18.25 2.46
N THR A 139 12.79 -17.66 1.69
CA THR A 139 14.15 -17.33 2.13
C THR A 139 14.13 -16.37 3.31
N ILE A 140 13.31 -15.31 3.25
CA ILE A 140 13.17 -14.34 4.35
C ILE A 140 12.67 -15.03 5.63
N HIS A 141 11.65 -15.88 5.54
CA HIS A 141 11.14 -16.63 6.69
C HIS A 141 12.13 -17.66 7.21
N TRP A 142 12.89 -18.30 6.33
CA TRP A 142 13.95 -19.21 6.73
C TRP A 142 15.05 -18.47 7.50
N MET A 143 15.48 -17.28 7.04
CA MET A 143 16.48 -16.46 7.76
C MET A 143 15.96 -16.04 9.13
N TRP A 144 14.69 -15.68 9.22
CA TRP A 144 14.05 -15.34 10.49
C TRP A 144 13.95 -16.55 11.45
N ALA A 145 13.53 -17.70 10.96
CA ALA A 145 13.49 -18.94 11.74
C ALA A 145 14.90 -19.39 12.22
N LYS A 146 15.96 -18.90 11.59
CA LYS A 146 17.36 -19.10 12.00
C LYS A 146 17.91 -18.00 12.90
N GLY A 147 17.11 -16.99 13.26
CA GLY A 147 17.55 -15.83 14.05
C GLY A 147 18.52 -14.92 13.31
N ILE A 148 18.60 -15.01 11.98
CA ILE A 148 19.48 -14.19 11.13
C ILE A 148 18.77 -12.87 10.78
N PHE A 149 17.44 -12.86 10.79
CA PHE A 149 16.65 -11.76 10.27
C PHE A 149 15.44 -11.43 11.15
N PRO A 150 15.40 -10.30 11.87
CA PRO A 150 14.37 -10.01 12.88
C PRO A 150 13.07 -9.50 12.25
N LEU A 151 12.23 -10.36 11.67
CA LEU A 151 11.01 -9.94 10.97
C LEU A 151 10.03 -9.14 11.84
N GLU A 152 10.03 -9.37 13.14
CA GLU A 152 9.20 -8.69 14.13
C GLU A 152 9.54 -7.20 14.29
N GLU A 153 10.76 -6.79 13.96
CA GLU A 153 11.20 -5.39 14.07
C GLU A 153 11.07 -4.62 12.75
N ILE A 154 10.52 -5.26 11.71
CA ILE A 154 10.64 -4.81 10.33
C ILE A 154 9.25 -4.57 9.74
N VAL A 155 9.11 -3.48 8.99
CA VAL A 155 7.90 -3.23 8.21
C VAL A 155 8.01 -3.94 6.87
N GLN A 156 7.21 -4.99 6.70
CA GLN A 156 7.06 -5.65 5.42
C GLN A 156 6.06 -4.89 4.54
N ILE A 157 6.48 -4.50 3.35
CA ILE A 157 5.65 -3.83 2.35
C ILE A 157 5.47 -4.77 1.17
N ASP A 158 4.25 -5.24 1.01
CA ASP A 158 3.80 -6.02 -0.14
C ASP A 158 2.65 -5.29 -0.84
N PHE A 159 2.90 -4.82 -2.06
CA PHE A 159 1.93 -4.07 -2.85
C PHE A 159 0.70 -4.89 -3.21
N ASP A 160 0.83 -6.22 -3.30
CA ASP A 160 -0.32 -7.07 -3.56
C ASP A 160 -1.32 -7.00 -2.40
N ILE A 161 -0.86 -6.88 -1.15
CA ILE A 161 -1.76 -6.77 0.00
C ILE A 161 -2.58 -5.48 -0.07
N PHE A 162 -1.95 -4.34 -0.39
CA PHE A 162 -2.67 -3.07 -0.55
C PHE A 162 -3.74 -3.16 -1.61
N LYS A 163 -3.42 -3.78 -2.75
CA LYS A 163 -4.34 -3.98 -3.86
C LYS A 163 -5.52 -4.87 -3.49
N LEU A 164 -5.27 -5.99 -2.80
CA LEU A 164 -6.30 -6.87 -2.27
C LEU A 164 -7.17 -6.21 -1.19
N ALA A 165 -6.64 -5.17 -0.52
CA ALA A 165 -7.36 -4.38 0.46
C ALA A 165 -8.21 -3.27 -0.15
N LEU A 166 -8.10 -2.96 -1.45
CA LEU A 166 -8.92 -1.89 -2.05
C LEU A 166 -10.39 -2.31 -2.16
N PRO A 167 -11.36 -1.42 -1.88
CA PRO A 167 -12.79 -1.76 -1.96
C PRO A 167 -13.23 -2.15 -3.38
N GLU A 168 -12.60 -1.59 -4.42
CA GLU A 168 -12.89 -1.91 -5.83
C GLU A 168 -12.34 -3.26 -6.30
N TRP A 169 -11.47 -3.91 -5.51
CA TRP A 169 -10.71 -5.06 -5.98
C TRP A 169 -11.60 -6.23 -6.42
N ASN A 170 -12.56 -6.59 -5.58
CA ASN A 170 -13.46 -7.72 -5.86
C ASN A 170 -14.25 -7.49 -7.15
N GLY A 171 -14.73 -6.26 -7.38
CA GLY A 171 -15.46 -5.93 -8.60
C GLY A 171 -14.60 -6.02 -9.87
N TYR A 172 -13.29 -5.74 -9.80
CA TYR A 172 -12.39 -6.01 -10.92
C TYR A 172 -12.19 -7.51 -11.17
N VAL A 173 -12.04 -8.31 -10.12
CA VAL A 173 -11.85 -9.77 -10.22
C VAL A 173 -13.09 -10.44 -10.82
N GLU A 174 -14.28 -10.06 -10.36
CA GLU A 174 -15.56 -10.59 -10.85
C GLU A 174 -15.77 -10.29 -12.34
N ARG A 175 -15.43 -9.08 -12.78
CA ARG A 175 -15.65 -8.65 -14.17
C ARG A 175 -14.60 -9.16 -15.13
N ASN A 176 -13.33 -9.18 -14.73
CA ASN A 176 -12.25 -9.63 -15.59
C ASN A 176 -11.05 -10.14 -14.78
N PRO A 177 -11.03 -11.42 -14.36
CA PRO A 177 -9.96 -11.94 -13.50
C PRO A 177 -8.59 -11.89 -14.18
N LYS A 178 -8.55 -12.03 -15.52
CA LYS A 178 -7.30 -11.98 -16.31
C LYS A 178 -6.70 -10.57 -16.37
N LYS A 179 -7.53 -9.52 -16.32
CA LYS A 179 -7.10 -8.12 -16.39
C LYS A 179 -7.20 -7.38 -15.05
N ALA A 180 -7.79 -7.98 -14.02
CA ALA A 180 -7.89 -7.39 -12.69
C ALA A 180 -6.52 -6.95 -12.17
N GLY A 181 -5.50 -7.76 -12.47
CA GLY A 181 -4.08 -7.43 -12.31
C GLY A 181 -3.71 -5.98 -12.68
N ARG A 182 -4.15 -5.57 -13.87
CA ARG A 182 -3.89 -4.27 -14.47
C ARG A 182 -4.85 -3.19 -13.94
N PHE A 183 -6.15 -3.47 -13.83
CA PHE A 183 -7.14 -2.46 -13.47
C PHE A 183 -7.10 -2.06 -11.99
N GLY A 184 -6.80 -3.01 -11.09
CA GLY A 184 -6.56 -2.72 -9.69
C GLY A 184 -5.21 -2.04 -9.41
N SER A 185 -4.41 -1.78 -10.44
CA SER A 185 -3.16 -1.04 -10.30
C SER A 185 -3.45 0.40 -9.86
N ILE A 186 -2.76 0.84 -8.80
CA ILE A 186 -2.75 2.24 -8.35
C ILE A 186 -1.77 3.06 -9.22
N ILE A 187 -1.30 2.50 -10.35
CA ILE A 187 -0.41 3.17 -11.29
C ILE A 187 -0.91 2.95 -12.70
N PRO A 188 -0.98 4.02 -13.51
CA PRO A 188 -1.34 3.90 -14.90
C PRO A 188 -0.29 3.13 -15.70
N GLN A 189 -0.70 2.06 -16.39
CA GLN A 189 0.22 1.28 -17.22
C GLN A 189 0.45 1.96 -18.57
N ARG A 190 1.23 3.04 -18.61
CA ARG A 190 1.83 3.51 -19.87
C ARG A 190 3.08 2.67 -20.18
N VAL A 191 2.97 1.88 -21.24
CA VAL A 191 4.13 1.29 -21.90
C VAL A 191 4.89 2.42 -22.60
N SER A 192 6.21 2.46 -22.41
CA SER A 192 7.23 3.37 -22.99
C SER A 192 7.58 4.63 -22.19
N GLN A 193 8.69 4.57 -21.44
CA GLN A 193 9.92 5.36 -21.57
C GLN A 193 10.80 5.15 -20.31
N PRO A 194 12.11 4.84 -20.43
CA PRO A 194 12.99 4.70 -19.28
C PRO A 194 13.56 6.08 -18.91
N THR A 195 12.89 6.83 -18.04
CA THR A 195 13.49 8.04 -17.46
C THR A 195 14.24 7.71 -16.16
N ARG A 196 15.51 8.11 -16.16
CA ARG A 196 16.42 8.08 -15.02
C ARG A 196 15.88 8.97 -13.90
N SER A 197 15.74 8.43 -12.68
CA SER A 197 16.15 9.08 -11.43
C SER A 197 15.91 8.16 -10.23
N HIS A 198 17.00 7.80 -9.55
CA HIS A 198 16.98 7.28 -8.20
C HIS A 198 16.53 8.39 -7.24
N CYS A 199 15.90 7.98 -6.12
CA CYS A 199 15.45 8.79 -4.97
C CYS A 199 13.96 9.20 -4.92
N VAL A 200 13.03 8.24 -4.75
CA VAL A 200 11.85 8.48 -3.87
C VAL A 200 11.37 7.18 -3.20
N LEU A 201 12.04 6.81 -2.12
CA LEU A 201 11.85 5.53 -1.44
C LEU A 201 10.47 5.38 -0.76
N ALA A 202 9.82 6.47 -0.38
CA ALA A 202 8.49 6.43 0.20
C ALA A 202 7.36 6.53 -0.85
N ALA A 203 7.72 6.66 -2.12
CA ALA A 203 6.77 6.95 -3.17
C ALA A 203 6.80 5.91 -4.30
N HIS A 204 7.88 5.13 -4.36
CA HIS A 204 7.86 3.77 -4.90
C HIS A 204 7.09 2.76 -4.02
N LEU A 205 6.61 3.14 -2.83
CA LEU A 205 5.68 2.35 -2.02
C LEU A 205 4.30 2.13 -2.67
N ILE A 206 4.12 2.62 -3.89
CA ILE A 206 2.94 2.36 -4.72
C ILE A 206 3.35 1.70 -6.06
N ALA A 207 4.65 1.49 -6.36
CA ALA A 207 5.13 1.51 -7.75
C ALA A 207 5.88 0.32 -8.39
N CYS A 208 6.27 -0.75 -7.69
CA CYS A 208 7.01 -1.83 -8.36
C CYS A 208 6.64 -3.21 -7.84
N HIS A 209 6.60 -4.24 -8.69
CA HIS A 209 6.25 -5.64 -8.35
C HIS A 209 7.29 -6.38 -7.45
N SER A 210 7.94 -5.69 -6.53
CA SER A 210 8.97 -6.27 -5.62
C SER A 210 8.51 -6.13 -4.18
N HIS A 211 8.64 -7.19 -3.38
CA HIS A 211 8.38 -7.09 -1.94
C HIS A 211 9.50 -6.24 -1.32
N LEU A 212 9.13 -5.11 -0.72
CA LEU A 212 10.05 -4.21 -0.04
C LEU A 212 9.96 -4.49 1.46
N VAL A 213 11.10 -4.58 2.12
CA VAL A 213 11.17 -4.87 3.55
C VAL A 213 11.99 -3.75 4.18
N MET A 214 11.37 -2.87 4.98
CA MET A 214 12.09 -1.78 5.68
C MET A 214 12.45 -2.24 7.08
N ALA A 215 13.74 -2.30 7.40
CA ALA A 215 14.24 -2.94 8.60
C ALA A 215 14.73 -1.98 9.70
N ALA A 216 14.50 -2.40 10.94
CA ALA A 216 15.07 -1.87 12.18
C ALA A 216 16.48 -2.44 12.46
N PRO A 217 17.27 -1.83 13.36
CA PRO A 217 18.68 -2.13 13.55
C PRO A 217 18.85 -3.43 14.33
N LEU A 218 19.73 -4.25 13.78
CA LEU A 218 20.40 -5.32 14.52
C LEU A 218 21.28 -4.72 15.61
N ALA A 219 20.77 -4.64 16.83
CA ALA A 219 21.61 -4.54 18.01
C ALA A 219 22.04 -5.95 18.43
N ARG A 220 23.27 -6.33 18.02
CA ARG A 220 24.14 -7.45 18.46
C ARG A 220 24.51 -8.40 17.32
N ILE A 221 25.63 -8.08 16.67
CA ILE A 221 26.61 -9.07 16.21
C ILE A 221 27.89 -8.79 16.99
#